data_AF-A0A2I0VHD5-F1
#
_entry.id   AF-A0A2I0VHD5-F1
#
_cell.length_a   1.000
_cell.length_b   1.000
_cell.length_c   1.000
_cell.angle_alpha   90.00
_cell.angle_beta   90.00
_cell.angle_gamma   90.00
#
_symmetry.space_group_name_H-M   'P 1'
#
loop_
_entity.id
_entity.type
_entity.pdbx_description
1 polymer ?
#
loop_
_entity_poly.entity_id
_entity_poly.type
_entity_poly.pdbx_seq_one_letter_code
_entity_poly.pdbx_strand_id
1 'polypeptide(L)'
;MILGNGEANGDEIPVDAHVLPASAVSSRHAIQILKYIDSDVKPTVLIGRSRTVVGISGAPAMAAFSSRGPNRLEPNLLKPDITAPGLNILAAWSEASSPTKLEDDHRIVKYNLMSGTSMACPHVSATAALLKSAHPLWTSAAIRSAIMTTGNSTQLILKSWLEALHSSLTYVMHV
;
A
#
# COMPACT_ATOMS: atom_id res chain seq x y z
N MET A 1 -8.51 20.71 -2.95
CA MET A 1 -7.88 19.98 -4.06
C MET A 1 -8.34 18.53 -4.04
N ILE A 2 -8.76 17.96 -5.17
CA ILE A 2 -9.09 16.53 -5.27
C ILE A 2 -8.04 15.88 -6.15
N LEU A 3 -7.40 14.82 -5.65
CA LEU A 3 -6.35 14.09 -6.35
C LEU A 3 -6.94 12.75 -6.80
N GLY A 4 -7.21 12.62 -8.10
CA GLY A 4 -7.74 11.38 -8.67
C GLY A 4 -6.63 10.39 -9.01
N ASN A 5 -6.75 9.15 -8.54
CA ASN A 5 -5.82 8.10 -8.94
C ASN A 5 -5.97 7.70 -10.41
N GLY A 6 -4.85 7.39 -11.05
CA GLY A 6 -4.84 6.73 -12.36
C GLY A 6 -5.32 5.28 -12.26
N GLU A 7 -5.79 4.72 -13.38
CA GLU A 7 -6.33 3.34 -13.42
C GLU A 7 -5.33 2.29 -12.91
N ALA A 8 -4.04 2.49 -13.18
CA ALA A 8 -2.96 1.60 -12.72
C ALA A 8 -2.85 1.48 -11.19
N ASN A 9 -3.31 2.49 -10.44
CA ASN A 9 -3.28 2.51 -8.98
C ASN A 9 -4.62 2.07 -8.35
N GLY A 10 -5.64 1.83 -9.18
CA GLY A 10 -6.94 1.28 -8.78
C GLY A 10 -7.61 2.01 -7.61
N ASP A 11 -7.97 1.24 -6.59
CA ASP A 11 -8.64 1.69 -5.36
C ASP A 11 -7.69 1.95 -4.19
N GLU A 12 -6.37 1.92 -4.41
CA GLU A 12 -5.41 2.41 -3.41
C GLU A 12 -5.69 3.89 -3.14
N ILE A 13 -5.63 4.33 -1.88
CA ILE A 13 -5.76 5.75 -1.53
C ILE A 13 -4.60 6.10 -0.59
N PRO A 14 -3.49 6.64 -1.13
CA PRO A 14 -2.40 7.12 -0.29
C PRO A 14 -2.87 8.34 0.49
N VAL A 15 -2.46 8.41 1.76
CA VAL A 15 -2.68 9.56 2.63
C VAL A 15 -1.39 10.34 2.73
N ASP A 16 -1.36 11.46 2.03
CA ASP A 16 -0.26 12.42 2.06
C ASP A 16 -0.68 13.71 2.74
N ALA A 17 0.28 14.34 3.43
CA ALA A 17 0.06 15.67 3.96
C ALA A 17 0.04 16.69 2.82
N HIS A 18 -0.89 17.64 2.90
CA HIS A 18 -0.97 18.77 1.98
C HIS A 18 -1.08 20.08 2.78
N VAL A 19 -0.62 21.18 2.18
CA VAL A 19 -0.73 22.54 2.77
C VAL A 19 -2.15 23.09 2.61
N LEU A 20 -2.82 22.74 1.51
CA LEU A 20 -4.21 23.09 1.24
C LEU A 20 -5.15 21.92 1.57
N PRO A 21 -6.44 22.17 1.90
CA PRO A 21 -7.42 21.11 2.05
C PRO A 21 -7.47 20.22 0.80
N ALA A 22 -7.18 18.94 0.97
CA ALA A 22 -7.08 18.00 -0.13
C ALA A 22 -7.58 16.61 0.25
N SER A 23 -8.04 15.86 -0.76
CA SER A 23 -8.42 14.45 -0.62
C SER A 23 -8.00 13.68 -1.87
N ALA A 24 -7.32 12.56 -1.67
CA ALA A 24 -7.15 11.56 -2.71
C ALA A 24 -8.46 10.76 -2.88
N VAL A 25 -8.74 10.34 -4.11
CA VAL A 25 -9.89 9.51 -4.46
C VAL A 25 -9.46 8.40 -5.42
N SER A 26 -10.13 7.25 -5.37
CA SER A 26 -9.83 6.16 -6.29
C SER A 26 -10.13 6.53 -7.74
N SER A 27 -9.58 5.77 -8.69
CA SER A 27 -9.77 6.02 -10.11
C SER A 27 -11.24 6.05 -10.52
N ARG A 28 -12.07 5.14 -9.98
CA ARG A 28 -13.52 5.13 -10.20
C ARG A 28 -14.19 6.43 -9.74
N HIS A 29 -13.85 6.92 -8.55
CA HIS A 29 -14.43 8.15 -8.01
C HIS A 29 -13.93 9.39 -8.77
N ALA A 30 -12.67 9.38 -9.23
CA ALA A 30 -12.15 10.45 -10.07
C ALA A 30 -12.97 10.61 -11.36
N ILE A 31 -13.27 9.51 -12.05
CA ILE A 31 -14.11 9.51 -13.26
C ILE A 31 -15.52 10.03 -12.96
N GLN A 32 -16.11 9.64 -11.82
CA GLN A 32 -17.43 10.15 -11.41
C GLN A 32 -17.40 11.66 -11.14
N ILE A 33 -16.34 12.16 -10.52
CA ILE A 33 -16.17 13.59 -10.24
C ILE A 33 -15.98 14.38 -11.54
N LEU A 34 -15.22 13.86 -12.51
CA LEU A 34 -15.10 14.49 -13.83
C LEU A 34 -16.46 14.61 -14.52
N LYS A 35 -17.27 13.55 -14.51
CA LYS A 35 -18.64 13.58 -15.05
C LYS A 35 -19.54 14.59 -14.33
N TYR A 36 -19.38 14.74 -13.01
CA TYR A 36 -20.12 15.74 -12.24
C TYR A 36 -19.72 17.17 -12.65
N ILE A 37 -18.43 17.43 -12.85
CA ILE A 37 -17.93 18.73 -13.31
C ILE A 37 -18.54 19.10 -14.66
N ASP A 38 -18.68 18.16 -15.59
CA ASP A 38 -19.27 18.40 -16.91
C ASP A 38 -20.80 18.56 -16.87
N SER A 39 -21.46 18.16 -15.78
CA SER A 39 -22.92 18.14 -15.66
C SER A 39 -23.55 19.42 -15.11
N ASP A 40 -22.75 20.32 -14.53
CA ASP A 40 -23.21 21.56 -13.91
C ASP A 40 -22.33 22.73 -14.37
N VAL A 41 -22.92 23.92 -14.51
CA VAL A 41 -22.20 25.15 -14.90
C VAL A 41 -21.34 25.68 -13.75
N LYS A 42 -21.67 25.34 -12.50
CA LYS A 42 -20.95 25.77 -11.30
C LYS A 42 -20.80 24.62 -10.30
N PRO A 43 -20.03 23.58 -10.63
CA PRO A 43 -19.84 22.44 -9.76
C PRO A 43 -19.14 22.88 -8.46
N THR A 44 -19.69 22.47 -7.32
CA THR A 44 -19.11 22.73 -6.00
C THR A 44 -18.96 21.44 -5.21
N VAL A 45 -18.01 21.41 -4.27
CA VAL A 45 -17.75 20.25 -3.40
C VAL A 45 -17.26 20.72 -2.04
N LEU A 46 -17.61 19.98 -0.99
CA LEU A 46 -17.14 20.19 0.36
C LEU A 46 -16.11 19.11 0.73
N ILE A 47 -14.89 19.52 1.09
CA ILE A 47 -13.88 18.62 1.65
C ILE A 47 -13.98 18.67 3.18
N GLY A 48 -14.49 17.59 3.77
CA GLY A 48 -14.63 17.45 5.21
C GLY A 48 -13.35 17.02 5.92
N ARG A 49 -13.42 16.94 7.25
CA ARG A 49 -12.34 16.40 8.08
C ARG A 49 -12.15 14.90 7.83
N SER A 50 -10.89 14.47 7.74
CA SER A 50 -10.52 13.05 7.59
C SER A 50 -11.01 12.19 8.75
N ARG A 51 -11.37 10.94 8.45
CA ARG A 51 -11.76 9.91 9.43
C ARG A 51 -11.06 8.61 9.10
N THR A 52 -10.70 7.84 10.12
CA THR A 52 -10.21 6.48 9.94
C THR A 52 -11.39 5.54 9.78
N VAL A 53 -11.35 4.70 8.75
CA VAL A 53 -12.32 3.63 8.53
C VAL A 53 -11.59 2.30 8.68
N VAL A 54 -12.15 1.40 9.48
CA VAL A 54 -11.62 0.05 9.73
C VAL A 54 -12.57 -1.00 9.17
N GLY A 55 -12.09 -2.23 8.97
CA GLY A 55 -12.91 -3.31 8.42
C GLY A 55 -13.13 -3.20 6.91
N ILE A 56 -12.20 -2.56 6.19
CA ILE A 56 -12.24 -2.45 4.74
C ILE A 56 -12.04 -3.84 4.12
N SER A 57 -12.97 -4.26 3.27
CA SER A 57 -12.84 -5.54 2.55
C SER A 57 -11.69 -5.47 1.55
N GLY A 58 -10.99 -6.59 1.34
CA GLY A 58 -9.87 -6.67 0.41
C GLY A 58 -8.50 -6.31 0.99
N ALA A 59 -8.38 -6.04 2.28
CA ALA A 59 -7.07 -5.97 2.95
C ALA A 59 -6.62 -7.37 3.47
N PRO A 60 -5.31 -7.69 3.48
CA PRO A 60 -4.21 -6.91 2.90
C PRO A 60 -4.16 -7.02 1.38
N ALA A 61 -3.81 -5.92 0.70
CA ALA A 61 -3.55 -5.88 -0.74
C ALA A 61 -2.14 -5.35 -1.01
N MET A 62 -1.56 -5.74 -2.14
CA MET A 62 -0.27 -5.21 -2.56
C MET A 62 -0.40 -3.75 -2.99
N ALA A 63 0.42 -2.88 -2.41
CA ALA A 63 0.46 -1.48 -2.79
C ALA A 63 1.01 -1.30 -4.22
N ALA A 64 0.45 -0.36 -4.97
CA ALA A 64 0.79 -0.09 -6.38
C ALA A 64 2.27 0.28 -6.56
N PHE A 65 2.86 0.99 -5.59
CA PHE A 65 4.28 1.36 -5.60
C PHE A 65 5.24 0.20 -5.27
N SER A 66 4.73 -0.93 -4.79
CA SER A 66 5.60 -2.03 -4.36
C SER A 66 6.30 -2.66 -5.56
N SER A 67 7.63 -2.67 -5.53
CA SER A 67 8.43 -3.36 -6.56
C SER A 67 8.08 -4.85 -6.62
N ARG A 68 8.13 -5.40 -7.83
CA ARG A 68 7.76 -6.79 -8.14
C ARG A 68 8.97 -7.54 -8.67
N GLY A 69 9.01 -8.85 -8.42
CA GLY A 69 9.97 -9.74 -9.06
C GLY A 69 9.64 -10.02 -10.53
N PRO A 70 10.39 -10.93 -11.19
CA PRO A 70 11.46 -11.75 -10.61
C PRO A 70 12.76 -10.97 -10.35
N ASN A 71 13.68 -11.57 -9.62
CA ASN A 71 15.02 -11.02 -9.43
C ASN A 71 15.76 -10.97 -10.78
N ARG A 72 16.19 -9.78 -11.19
CA ARG A 72 16.85 -9.56 -12.50
C ARG A 72 18.26 -10.12 -12.57
N LEU A 73 18.93 -10.30 -11.43
CA LEU A 73 20.31 -10.81 -11.36
C LEU A 73 20.36 -12.33 -11.25
N GLU A 74 19.46 -12.90 -10.46
CA GLU A 74 19.34 -14.35 -10.28
C GLU A 74 17.86 -14.75 -10.41
N PRO A 75 17.38 -15.04 -11.63
CA PRO A 75 15.98 -15.34 -11.89
C PRO A 75 15.45 -16.56 -11.12
N ASN A 76 16.32 -17.49 -10.74
CA ASN A 76 15.93 -18.67 -9.95
C ASN A 76 15.68 -18.33 -8.46
N LEU A 77 16.06 -17.13 -8.00
CA LEU A 77 15.81 -16.65 -6.65
C LEU A 77 14.60 -15.71 -6.63
N LEU A 78 13.44 -16.24 -6.23
CA LEU A 78 12.20 -15.48 -6.13
C LEU A 78 12.30 -14.31 -5.14
N LYS A 79 11.76 -13.15 -5.56
CA LYS A 79 11.64 -11.93 -4.76
C LYS A 79 10.32 -11.22 -5.05
N PRO A 80 9.74 -10.47 -4.10
CA PRO A 80 10.18 -10.29 -2.70
C PRO A 80 10.00 -11.56 -1.85
N ASP A 81 10.64 -11.60 -0.67
CA ASP A 81 10.59 -12.77 0.23
C ASP A 81 9.31 -12.81 1.08
N ILE A 82 8.84 -11.66 1.53
CA ILE A 82 7.71 -11.50 2.44
C ILE A 82 7.09 -10.12 2.23
N THR A 83 5.84 -9.95 2.63
CA THR A 83 5.12 -8.67 2.59
C THR A 83 4.74 -8.26 4.01
N ALA A 84 4.61 -6.96 4.25
CA ALA A 84 4.21 -6.40 5.53
C ALA A 84 3.48 -5.06 5.34
N PRO A 85 2.76 -4.54 6.35
CA PRO A 85 2.07 -3.27 6.25
C PRO A 85 3.02 -2.11 5.95
N GLY A 86 2.78 -1.43 4.82
CA GLY A 86 3.61 -0.30 4.37
C GLY A 86 2.84 0.86 3.75
N LEU A 87 1.51 0.81 3.72
CA LEU A 87 0.66 1.89 3.19
C LEU A 87 -0.03 2.58 4.37
N ASN A 88 0.04 3.91 4.42
CA ASN A 88 -0.61 4.77 5.43
C ASN A 88 -0.25 4.37 6.87
N ILE A 89 1.04 4.17 7.14
CA ILE A 89 1.55 3.80 8.46
C ILE A 89 1.77 5.06 9.29
N LEU A 90 1.12 5.13 10.46
CA LEU A 90 1.31 6.19 11.44
C LEU A 90 2.54 5.87 12.30
N ALA A 91 3.54 6.75 12.30
CA ALA A 91 4.75 6.58 13.11
C ALA A 91 5.21 7.92 13.70
N ALA A 92 6.13 7.85 14.66
CA ALA A 92 6.75 9.03 15.25
C ALA A 92 7.46 9.88 14.19
N TRP A 93 7.43 11.19 14.36
CA TRP A 93 8.00 12.16 13.43
C TRP A 93 8.88 13.16 14.16
N SER A 94 9.93 13.63 13.48
CA SER A 94 10.80 14.66 14.05
C SER A 94 10.06 15.99 14.08
N GLU A 95 10.01 16.64 15.24
CA GLU A 95 9.43 17.99 15.38
C GLU A 95 10.25 19.06 14.64
N ALA A 96 11.47 18.72 14.17
CA ALA A 96 12.29 19.56 13.31
C ALA A 96 11.95 19.42 11.81
N SER A 97 11.00 18.55 11.43
CA SER A 97 10.61 18.33 10.04
C SER A 97 9.11 18.48 9.86
N SER A 98 8.71 19.24 8.84
CA SER A 98 7.31 19.44 8.50
C SER A 98 6.66 18.15 7.99
N PRO A 99 5.34 17.97 8.16
CA PRO A 99 4.66 16.75 7.71
C PRO A 99 4.71 16.57 6.19
N THR A 100 4.83 17.66 5.42
CA THR A 100 4.98 17.62 3.95
C THR A 100 6.44 17.58 3.49
N LYS A 101 7.40 17.87 4.37
CA LYS A 101 8.82 18.11 4.06
C LYS A 101 9.07 19.31 3.14
N LEU A 102 8.09 20.17 2.93
CA LEU A 102 8.29 21.44 2.22
C LEU A 102 8.88 22.47 3.17
N GLU A 103 9.77 23.33 2.66
CA GLU A 103 10.42 24.40 3.43
C GLU A 103 9.40 25.41 3.99
N ASP A 104 8.37 25.72 3.21
CA ASP A 104 7.30 26.67 3.57
C ASP A 104 6.21 26.06 4.48
N ASP A 105 6.28 24.76 4.80
CA ASP A 105 5.35 24.14 5.75
C ASP A 105 5.92 24.21 7.16
N HIS A 106 5.44 25.15 7.97
CA HIS A 106 5.92 25.34 9.35
C HIS A 106 5.16 24.52 10.41
N ARG A 107 4.32 23.57 10.00
CA ARG A 107 3.56 22.74 10.95
C ARG A 107 4.48 21.76 11.67
N ILE A 108 4.30 21.63 12.98
CA ILE A 108 5.00 20.66 13.82
C ILE A 108 4.01 19.56 14.24
N VAL A 109 4.40 18.30 14.01
CA VAL A 109 3.60 17.12 14.39
C VAL A 109 4.48 16.09 15.08
N LYS A 110 3.92 15.37 16.06
CA LYS A 110 4.61 14.28 16.77
C LYS A 110 4.56 12.95 16.03
N TYR A 111 3.58 12.81 15.15
CA TYR A 111 3.33 11.63 14.35
C TYR A 111 2.95 12.03 12.94
N ASN A 112 3.36 11.23 11.97
CA ASN A 112 3.01 11.44 10.57
C ASN A 112 2.57 10.12 9.92
N LEU A 113 1.72 10.21 8.91
CA LEU A 113 1.33 9.09 8.07
C LEU A 113 2.27 9.03 6.87
N MET A 114 2.86 7.87 6.63
CA MET A 114 3.73 7.65 5.49
C MET A 114 3.47 6.30 4.84
N SER A 115 3.77 6.23 3.56
CA SER A 115 3.67 5.03 2.74
C SER A 115 5.03 4.70 2.12
N GLY A 116 5.34 3.41 2.03
CA GLY A 116 6.56 2.91 1.40
C GLY A 116 6.96 1.53 1.90
N THR A 117 7.79 0.84 1.11
CA THR A 117 8.47 -0.38 1.57
C THR A 117 9.40 -0.11 2.74
N SER A 118 9.91 1.12 2.87
CA SER A 118 10.61 1.62 4.06
C SER A 118 9.78 1.53 5.34
N MET A 119 8.45 1.61 5.26
CA MET A 119 7.54 1.46 6.40
C MET A 119 7.17 -0.01 6.64
N ALA A 120 7.19 -0.85 5.61
CA ALA A 120 7.05 -2.30 5.74
C ALA A 120 8.27 -2.96 6.40
N CYS A 121 9.48 -2.50 6.06
CA CYS A 121 10.75 -3.02 6.57
C CYS A 121 10.80 -3.14 8.11
N PRO A 122 10.53 -2.08 8.91
CA PRO A 122 10.61 -2.16 10.37
C PRO A 122 9.63 -3.17 10.99
N HIS A 123 8.49 -3.46 10.36
CA HIS A 123 7.58 -4.51 10.84
C HIS A 123 8.24 -5.90 10.74
N VAL A 124 8.91 -6.18 9.61
CA VAL A 124 9.62 -7.45 9.41
C VAL A 124 10.85 -7.52 10.31
N SER A 125 11.62 -6.42 10.43
CA SER A 125 12.79 -6.36 11.31
C SER A 125 12.42 -6.56 12.78
N ALA A 126 11.31 -5.97 13.25
CA ALA A 126 10.82 -6.18 14.61
C ALA A 126 10.42 -7.64 14.84
N THR A 127 9.72 -8.26 13.89
CA THR A 127 9.37 -9.69 13.95
C THR A 127 10.63 -10.57 14.03
N ALA A 128 11.65 -10.27 13.20
CA ALA A 128 12.92 -10.98 13.23
C ALA A 128 13.66 -10.80 14.56
N ALA A 129 13.65 -9.60 15.14
CA ALA A 129 14.25 -9.32 16.44
C ALA A 129 13.56 -10.09 17.58
N LEU A 130 12.22 -10.15 17.57
CA LEU A 130 11.45 -10.92 18.54
C LEU A 130 11.77 -12.42 18.43
N LEU A 131 11.83 -12.96 17.20
CA LEU A 131 12.24 -14.35 16.97
C LEU A 131 13.67 -14.61 17.45
N LYS A 132 14.60 -13.68 17.20
CA LYS A 132 15.98 -13.82 17.71
C LYS A 132 16.04 -13.79 19.23
N SER A 133 15.22 -12.97 19.88
CA SER A 133 15.13 -12.91 21.34
C SER A 133 14.55 -14.20 21.93
N ALA A 134 13.52 -14.77 21.30
CA ALA A 134 12.90 -16.02 21.75
C ALA A 134 13.75 -17.26 21.43
N HIS A 135 14.53 -17.21 20.34
CA HIS A 135 15.40 -18.28 19.88
C HIS A 135 16.84 -17.78 19.63
N PRO A 136 17.63 -17.51 20.69
CA PRO A 136 18.96 -16.88 20.57
C PRO A 136 19.95 -17.66 19.70
N LEU A 137 19.81 -18.98 19.59
CA LEU A 137 20.67 -19.85 18.79
C LEU A 137 20.26 -19.93 17.31
N TRP A 138 19.08 -19.42 16.93
CA TRP A 138 18.67 -19.43 15.52
C TRP A 138 19.58 -18.55 14.68
N THR A 139 19.95 -19.08 13.51
CA THR A 139 20.67 -18.33 12.47
C THR A 139 19.73 -17.36 11.77
N SER A 140 20.27 -16.35 11.09
CA SER A 140 19.47 -15.44 10.25
C SER A 140 18.66 -16.19 9.19
N ALA A 141 19.21 -17.29 8.65
CA ALA A 141 18.52 -18.16 7.71
C ALA A 141 17.33 -18.89 8.36
N ALA A 142 17.48 -19.39 9.59
CA ALA A 142 16.39 -20.03 10.32
C ALA A 142 15.26 -19.03 10.64
N ILE A 143 15.60 -17.81 11.06
CA ILE A 143 14.63 -16.73 11.32
C ILE A 143 13.89 -16.35 10.02
N ARG A 144 14.62 -16.13 8.92
CA ARG A 144 14.02 -15.84 7.61
C ARG A 144 13.09 -16.97 7.17
N SER A 145 13.53 -18.23 7.31
CA SER A 145 12.72 -19.40 6.96
C SER A 145 11.43 -19.45 7.77
N ALA A 146 11.50 -19.26 9.08
CA ALA A 146 10.32 -19.21 9.95
C ALA A 146 9.33 -18.13 9.48
N ILE A 147 9.80 -16.89 9.30
CA ILE A 147 8.93 -15.77 8.85
C ILE A 147 8.28 -16.07 7.50
N MET A 148 9.04 -16.58 6.53
CA MET A 148 8.54 -16.85 5.18
C MET A 148 7.54 -18.02 5.15
N THR A 149 7.81 -19.08 5.90
CA THR A 149 6.98 -20.31 5.88
C THR A 149 5.73 -20.21 6.74
N THR A 150 5.68 -19.27 7.70
CA THR A 150 4.49 -19.00 8.52
C THR A 150 3.74 -17.72 8.11
N GLY A 151 4.22 -17.00 7.10
CA GLY A 151 3.53 -15.84 6.54
C GLY A 151 2.18 -16.24 5.93
N ASN A 152 1.13 -15.48 6.21
CA ASN A 152 -0.19 -15.79 5.69
C ASN A 152 -0.24 -15.55 4.16
N SER A 153 -0.57 -16.57 3.39
CA SER A 153 -0.63 -16.50 1.91
C SER A 153 -1.83 -15.71 1.36
N THR A 154 -2.58 -15.03 2.24
CA THR A 154 -3.89 -14.49 1.91
C THR A 154 -3.77 -13.31 0.95
N GLN A 155 -4.32 -13.53 -0.25
CA GLN A 155 -4.52 -12.63 -1.41
C GLN A 155 -3.46 -12.55 -2.53
N LEU A 156 -2.22 -13.03 -2.35
CA LEU A 156 -1.27 -13.09 -3.48
C LEU A 156 -1.54 -14.27 -4.43
N ILE A 157 -2.14 -15.36 -3.95
CA ILE A 157 -2.32 -16.60 -4.72
C ILE A 157 -3.73 -16.74 -5.29
N LEU A 158 -4.79 -16.33 -4.57
CA LEU A 158 -6.16 -16.63 -5.03
C LEU A 158 -6.59 -15.84 -6.27
N LYS A 159 -6.16 -14.58 -6.46
CA LYS A 159 -6.50 -13.81 -7.68
C LYS A 159 -5.73 -14.30 -8.90
N SER A 160 -4.42 -14.54 -8.80
CA SER A 160 -3.63 -14.97 -9.95
C SER A 160 -4.03 -16.36 -10.45
N TRP A 161 -4.40 -17.27 -9.53
CA TRP A 161 -4.86 -18.60 -9.91
C TRP A 161 -6.30 -18.60 -10.45
N LEU A 162 -7.20 -17.77 -9.92
CA LEU A 162 -8.55 -17.61 -10.47
C LEU A 162 -8.54 -16.90 -11.83
N GLU A 163 -7.69 -15.90 -12.04
CA GLU A 163 -7.52 -15.23 -13.34
C GLU A 163 -6.86 -16.16 -14.38
N ALA A 164 -5.87 -16.97 -13.98
CA ALA A 164 -5.29 -18.00 -14.83
C ALA A 164 -6.31 -19.07 -15.24
N LEU A 165 -7.14 -19.54 -14.30
CA LEU A 165 -8.20 -20.53 -14.60
C LEU A 165 -9.31 -19.95 -15.49
N HIS A 166 -9.72 -18.70 -15.29
CA HIS A 166 -10.68 -18.04 -16.18
C HIS A 166 -10.11 -17.85 -17.59
N SER A 167 -8.83 -17.47 -17.73
CA SER A 167 -8.20 -17.34 -19.05
C SER A 167 -8.04 -18.68 -19.79
N SER A 168 -7.91 -19.80 -19.06
CA SER A 168 -7.85 -21.14 -19.65
C SER A 168 -9.22 -21.71 -20.06
N LEU A 169 -10.32 -21.23 -19.47
CA LEU A 169 -11.67 -21.72 -19.78
C LEU A 169 -12.32 -20.97 -20.95
N THR A 170 -11.88 -19.74 -21.26
CA THR A 170 -12.39 -18.99 -22.43
C THR A 170 -11.76 -19.44 -23.76
N TYR A 171 -10.71 -20.27 -23.75
CA TYR A 171 -10.04 -20.76 -24.98
C TYR A 171 -10.55 -22.14 -25.47
N VAL A 172 -11.45 -22.80 -24.73
CA VAL A 172 -11.92 -24.18 -25.05
C VAL A 172 -13.37 -24.23 -25.56
N MET A 173 -14.02 -23.09 -25.81
CA MET A 173 -15.41 -23.02 -26.31
C MET A 173 -15.55 -22.25 -27.63
N HIS A 174 -14.60 -22.43 -28.56
CA HIS A 174 -14.83 -22.16 -29.98
C HIS A 174 -14.13 -23.22 -30.83
N VAL A 175 -14.81 -24.36 -31.00
CA VAL A 175 -14.79 -25.18 -32.22
C VAL A 175 -16.23 -25.57 -32.51
#